data_AF-A0A533Z542-F1
#
_entry.id   AF-A0A533Z542-F1
#
_cell.length_a   1.000
_cell.length_b   1.000
_cell.length_c   1.000
_cell.angle_alpha   90.00
_cell.angle_beta   90.00
_cell.angle_gamma   90.00
#
_symmetry.space_group_name_H-M   'P 1'
#
loop_
_entity.id
_entity.type
_entity.pdbx_description
1 polymer ?
#
loop_
_entity_poly.entity_id
_entity_poly.type
_entity_poly.pdbx_seq_one_letter_code
_entity_poly.pdbx_strand_id
1 'polypeptide(L)'
;MNGVNPARVALALALLFALSLGACEERKSPETQGPTVEEAAHDKIADFLRQGWEFKLGQTIQEVKESLGEPLSEKIEKYENRHVAGQTDEIHTLMYNGLVLVVYRVNEKQPRDLFMSLAITRDNFDMKWGLKVGVSQERVRTVLGEPHKSQGGAFVYQDDNSSVSFSFQGGTVRGIKWHWYVD
;
A
#
# COMPACT_ATOMS: atom_id res chain seq x y z
N MET A 1 -70.41 -44.07 9.43
CA MET A 1 -70.30 -44.26 10.89
C MET A 1 -69.18 -45.23 11.14
N ASN A 2 -68.29 -44.91 12.09
CA ASN A 2 -67.34 -45.80 12.77
C ASN A 2 -66.28 -46.42 11.83
N GLY A 3 -64.99 -46.11 11.94
CA GLY A 3 -64.20 -46.09 13.15
C GLY A 3 -63.34 -47.35 13.22
N VAL A 4 -62.16 -47.22 13.83
CA VAL A 4 -61.38 -48.30 14.47
C VAL A 4 -60.35 -49.02 13.56
N ASN A 5 -59.14 -48.42 13.49
CA ASN A 5 -57.82 -49.01 13.80
C ASN A 5 -57.91 -50.29 14.67
N PRO A 6 -57.03 -51.33 14.65
CA PRO A 6 -55.57 -51.16 14.69
C PRO A 6 -54.68 -52.39 14.31
N ALA A 7 -53.37 -52.18 14.48
CA ALA A 7 -52.41 -53.10 15.10
C ALA A 7 -51.82 -54.30 14.32
N ARG A 8 -50.48 -54.18 14.16
CA ARG A 8 -49.43 -55.21 14.37
C ARG A 8 -49.37 -56.28 13.29
N VAL A 9 -48.20 -56.65 12.78
CA VAL A 9 -47.28 -57.61 13.41
C VAL A 9 -45.92 -57.55 12.68
N ALA A 10 -44.85 -57.76 13.44
CA ALA A 10 -43.46 -57.83 12.98
C ALA A 10 -43.12 -59.18 12.31
N LEU A 11 -42.04 -59.22 11.52
CA LEU A 11 -40.79 -59.98 11.76
C LEU A 11 -40.16 -60.58 10.47
N ALA A 12 -38.83 -60.41 10.36
CA ALA A 12 -37.83 -61.29 9.71
C ALA A 12 -37.87 -61.47 8.16
N LEU A 13 -36.79 -61.73 7.42
CA LEU A 13 -35.32 -61.61 7.51
C LEU A 13 -34.81 -62.10 6.11
N ALA A 14 -33.51 -61.88 5.80
CA ALA A 14 -32.70 -62.49 4.71
C ALA A 14 -32.66 -61.74 3.35
N LEU A 15 -31.53 -61.09 3.01
CA LEU A 15 -30.37 -61.56 2.18
C LEU A 15 -30.74 -61.56 0.66
N LEU A 16 -30.00 -61.01 -0.32
CA LEU A 16 -28.55 -60.88 -0.58
C LEU A 16 -28.34 -60.15 -1.95
N PHE A 17 -27.12 -59.61 -2.18
CA PHE A 17 -26.44 -59.30 -3.47
C PHE A 17 -27.03 -58.16 -4.36
N ALA A 18 -26.29 -57.28 -5.07
CA ALA A 18 -24.87 -57.02 -5.27
C ALA A 18 -24.69 -55.64 -5.97
N LEU A 19 -23.54 -54.99 -5.73
CA LEU A 19 -22.73 -54.14 -6.64
C LEU A 19 -23.41 -53.03 -7.49
N SER A 20 -23.21 -51.78 -7.08
CA SER A 20 -22.90 -50.66 -8.00
C SER A 20 -21.82 -49.79 -7.32
N LEU A 21 -20.58 -49.88 -7.81
CA LEU A 21 -19.96 -48.93 -8.74
C LEU A 21 -19.83 -47.51 -8.16
N GLY A 22 -18.64 -47.25 -7.64
CA GLY A 22 -17.93 -45.97 -7.65
C GLY A 22 -18.74 -44.68 -7.67
N ALA A 23 -18.91 -44.10 -6.49
CA ALA A 23 -18.91 -42.65 -6.33
C ALA A 23 -18.03 -42.32 -5.11
N CYS A 24 -16.71 -42.46 -5.27
CA CYS A 24 -15.80 -41.61 -4.50
C CYS A 24 -15.99 -40.21 -5.07
N GLU A 25 -16.94 -39.47 -4.50
CA GLU A 25 -17.01 -38.03 -4.66
C GLU A 25 -15.77 -37.47 -3.97
N GLU A 26 -14.69 -37.38 -4.74
CA GLU A 26 -13.49 -36.68 -4.37
C GLU A 26 -13.89 -35.21 -4.21
N ARG A 27 -14.24 -34.84 -2.97
CA ARG A 27 -14.37 -33.45 -2.58
C ARG A 27 -13.02 -32.81 -2.86
N LYS A 28 -12.91 -32.14 -4.01
CA LYS A 28 -11.81 -31.24 -4.30
C LYS A 28 -11.74 -30.27 -3.13
N SER A 29 -10.76 -30.48 -2.27
CA SER A 29 -10.34 -29.49 -1.28
C SER A 29 -10.19 -28.16 -2.01
N PRO A 30 -10.65 -27.03 -1.46
CA PRO A 30 -10.46 -25.75 -2.13
C PRO A 30 -8.95 -25.58 -2.36
N GLU A 31 -8.54 -25.63 -3.62
CA GLU A 31 -7.20 -25.26 -4.03
C GLU A 31 -7.04 -23.81 -3.57
N THR A 32 -6.21 -23.58 -2.54
CA THR A 32 -5.73 -22.26 -2.20
C THR A 32 -4.86 -21.80 -3.38
N GLN A 33 -5.50 -21.32 -4.44
CA GLN A 33 -4.83 -20.70 -5.57
C GLN A 33 -4.12 -19.47 -5.01
N GLY A 34 -2.79 -19.49 -5.06
CA GLY A 34 -1.99 -18.33 -4.66
C GLY A 34 -2.39 -17.09 -5.48
N PRO A 35 -2.00 -15.89 -5.03
CA PRO A 35 -2.37 -14.66 -5.70
C PRO A 35 -1.93 -14.69 -7.16
N THR A 36 -2.77 -14.14 -8.03
CA THR A 36 -2.43 -14.01 -9.45
C THR A 36 -1.22 -13.07 -9.62
N VAL A 37 -0.55 -13.10 -10.78
CA VAL A 37 0.58 -12.19 -11.07
C VAL A 37 0.16 -10.72 -10.96
N GLU A 38 -1.08 -10.40 -11.37
CA GLU A 38 -1.64 -9.06 -11.30
C GLU A 38 -1.91 -8.64 -9.85
N GLU A 39 -2.49 -9.53 -9.05
CA GLU A 39 -2.72 -9.31 -7.61
C GLU A 39 -1.41 -9.12 -6.84
N ALA A 40 -0.39 -9.95 -7.12
CA ALA A 40 0.93 -9.81 -6.51
C ALA A 40 1.63 -8.50 -6.92
N ALA A 41 1.46 -8.04 -8.16
CA ALA A 41 1.99 -6.74 -8.61
C ALA A 41 1.26 -5.58 -7.93
N HIS A 42 -0.06 -5.68 -7.77
CA HIS A 42 -0.87 -4.70 -7.05
C HIS A 42 -0.43 -4.57 -5.58
N ASP A 43 -0.28 -5.71 -4.88
CA ASP A 43 0.18 -5.73 -3.49
C ASP A 43 1.56 -5.11 -3.32
N LYS A 44 2.45 -5.37 -4.28
CA LYS A 44 3.81 -4.81 -4.28
C LYS A 44 3.81 -3.30 -4.49
N ILE A 45 2.98 -2.80 -5.40
CA ILE A 45 2.83 -1.36 -5.60
C ILE A 45 2.25 -0.71 -4.34
N ALA A 46 1.20 -1.30 -3.74
CA ALA A 46 0.60 -0.81 -2.51
C ALA A 46 1.59 -0.75 -1.34
N ASP A 47 2.44 -1.77 -1.20
CA ASP A 47 3.52 -1.78 -0.19
C ASP A 47 4.55 -0.66 -0.43
N PHE A 48 4.91 -0.41 -1.70
CA PHE A 48 5.85 0.66 -2.06
C PHE A 48 5.26 2.07 -1.90
N LEU A 49 3.96 2.24 -2.16
CA LEU A 49 3.24 3.48 -1.93
C LEU A 49 3.19 3.83 -0.43
N ARG A 50 2.93 2.82 0.41
CA ARG A 50 2.85 2.99 1.86
C ARG A 50 4.21 3.28 2.49
N GLN A 51 5.24 2.52 2.11
CA GLN A 51 6.58 2.65 2.68
C GLN A 51 7.61 2.06 1.71
N GLY A 52 7.94 2.80 0.66
CA GLY A 52 8.93 2.38 -0.33
C GLY A 52 10.38 2.61 0.09
N TRP A 53 10.62 3.34 1.18
CA TRP A 53 11.96 3.61 1.73
C TRP A 53 12.34 2.64 2.86
N GLU A 54 13.65 2.39 3.02
CA GLU A 54 14.19 1.44 4.03
C GLU A 54 14.63 2.13 5.34
N PHE A 55 14.66 3.46 5.38
CA PHE A 55 15.03 4.20 6.59
C PHE A 55 13.83 4.43 7.52
N LYS A 56 14.08 4.69 8.79
CA LYS A 56 13.01 5.10 9.72
C LYS A 56 12.71 6.58 9.45
N LEU A 57 11.49 6.89 9.02
CA LEU A 57 11.08 8.29 8.83
C LEU A 57 10.35 8.84 10.06
N GLY A 58 9.59 7.99 10.76
CA GLY A 58 8.70 8.43 11.85
C GLY A 58 7.36 8.95 11.33
N GLN A 59 6.54 9.44 12.25
CA GLN A 59 5.20 9.96 12.03
C GLN A 59 5.09 11.46 12.36
N THR A 60 6.05 12.00 13.12
CA THR A 60 6.09 13.41 13.50
C THR A 60 7.38 14.07 13.00
N ILE A 61 7.37 15.40 12.85
CA ILE A 61 8.57 16.18 12.51
C ILE A 61 9.68 15.92 13.52
N GLN A 62 9.34 15.72 14.80
CA GLN A 62 10.33 15.42 15.84
C GLN A 62 10.99 14.06 15.62
N GLU A 63 10.21 13.02 15.33
CA GLU A 63 10.75 11.69 15.01
C GLU A 63 11.57 11.69 13.71
N VAL A 64 11.17 12.49 12.72
CA VAL A 64 11.95 12.70 11.49
C VAL A 64 13.33 13.28 11.83
N LYS A 65 13.38 14.30 12.69
CA LYS A 65 14.64 14.93 13.13
C LYS A 65 15.49 13.98 13.97
N GLU A 66 14.87 13.17 14.82
CA GLU A 66 15.58 12.16 15.61
C GLU A 66 16.21 11.08 14.73
N SER A 67 15.54 10.70 13.64
CA SER A 67 16.02 9.62 12.76
C SER A 67 17.00 10.11 11.68
N LEU A 68 16.77 11.27 11.08
CA LEU A 68 17.57 11.81 9.98
C LEU A 68 18.57 12.88 10.41
N GLY A 69 18.51 13.33 11.66
CA GLY A 69 19.22 14.50 12.15
C GLY A 69 18.49 15.81 11.83
N GLU A 70 19.14 16.93 12.12
CA GLU A 70 18.61 18.25 11.78
C GLU A 70 18.63 18.48 10.25
N PRO A 71 17.56 19.08 9.69
CA PRO A 71 17.55 19.44 8.28
C PRO A 71 18.58 20.54 7.99
N LEU A 72 19.07 20.59 6.75
CA LEU A 72 19.90 21.69 6.25
C LEU A 72 19.14 23.02 6.28
N SER A 73 17.83 22.98 6.08
CA SER A 73 16.93 24.12 6.27
C SER A 73 15.50 23.66 6.53
N GLU A 74 14.77 24.47 7.30
CA GLU A 74 13.34 24.30 7.56
C GLU A 74 12.62 25.61 7.18
N LYS A 75 11.59 25.49 6.33
CA LYS A 75 10.67 26.60 6.02
C LYS A 75 9.32 26.31 6.64
N ILE A 76 8.75 27.28 7.36
CA ILE A 76 7.43 27.17 7.98
C ILE A 76 6.51 28.23 7.38
N GLU A 77 5.39 27.81 6.82
CA GLU A 77 4.34 28.68 6.27
C GLU A 77 3.08 28.51 7.10
N LYS A 78 2.50 29.62 7.57
CA LYS A 78 1.25 29.61 8.33
C LYS A 78 0.05 29.78 7.40
N TYR A 79 -1.02 29.04 7.66
CA TYR A 79 -2.25 29.16 6.89
C TYR A 79 -3.47 29.07 7.81
N GLU A 80 -4.51 29.85 7.51
CA GLU A 80 -5.78 29.79 8.24
C GLU A 80 -6.56 28.55 7.83
N ASN A 81 -6.94 27.72 8.79
CA ASN A 81 -7.65 26.48 8.51
C ASN A 81 -9.05 26.76 7.94
N ARG A 82 -9.27 26.35 6.69
CA ARG A 82 -10.54 26.55 5.97
C ARG A 82 -11.74 25.81 6.60
N HIS A 83 -11.49 24.82 7.45
CA HIS A 83 -12.50 23.98 8.10
C HIS A 83 -12.79 24.40 9.54
N VAL A 84 -11.86 25.09 10.21
CA VAL A 84 -11.99 25.50 11.61
C VAL A 84 -11.68 26.99 11.76
N ALA A 85 -12.73 27.78 11.97
CA ALA A 85 -12.61 29.23 12.09
C ALA A 85 -11.66 29.64 13.23
N GLY A 86 -10.69 30.51 12.92
CA GLY A 86 -9.71 31.00 13.89
C GLY A 86 -8.54 30.06 14.18
N GLN A 87 -8.51 28.85 13.59
CA GLN A 87 -7.35 27.97 13.69
C GLN A 87 -6.30 28.35 12.63
N THR A 88 -5.03 28.39 13.03
CA THR A 88 -3.89 28.63 12.13
C THR A 88 -2.94 27.44 12.20
N ASP A 89 -2.83 26.75 11.09
CA ASP A 89 -2.01 25.56 10.89
C ASP A 89 -0.72 25.91 10.15
N GLU A 90 0.18 24.94 10.02
CA GLU A 90 1.53 25.16 9.48
C GLU A 90 1.89 24.15 8.39
N ILE A 91 2.60 24.61 7.36
CA ILE A 91 3.28 23.76 6.39
C ILE A 91 4.78 23.87 6.65
N HIS A 92 5.39 22.75 7.03
CA HIS A 92 6.83 22.61 7.21
C HIS A 92 7.44 21.98 5.97
N THR A 93 8.44 22.64 5.39
CA THR A 93 9.31 22.05 4.36
C THR A 93 10.69 21.80 4.97
N LEU A 94 11.01 20.52 5.21
CA LEU A 94 12.30 20.07 5.75
C LEU A 94 13.20 19.65 4.59
N MET A 95 14.36 20.28 4.46
CA MET A 95 15.32 20.01 3.40
C MET A 95 16.57 19.34 3.96
N TYR A 96 16.85 18.13 3.48
CA TYR A 96 18.04 17.34 3.79
C TYR A 96 18.92 17.20 2.55
N ASN A 97 20.13 16.67 2.71
CA ASN A 97 20.99 16.38 1.57
C ASN A 97 20.41 15.21 0.74
N GLY A 98 19.61 15.53 -0.27
CA GLY A 98 19.01 14.55 -1.19
C GLY A 98 17.62 14.07 -0.80
N LEU A 99 17.01 14.65 0.24
CA LEU A 99 15.64 14.37 0.67
C LEU A 99 14.92 15.69 0.98
N VAL A 100 13.67 15.82 0.53
CA VAL A 100 12.78 16.92 0.90
C VAL A 100 11.48 16.34 1.43
N LEU A 101 11.08 16.73 2.62
CA LEU A 101 9.81 16.34 3.24
C LEU A 101 8.93 17.58 3.41
N VAL A 102 7.68 17.49 2.97
CA VAL A 102 6.65 18.50 3.21
C VAL A 102 5.63 17.91 4.16
N VAL A 103 5.44 18.57 5.30
CA VAL A 103 4.55 18.15 6.37
C VAL A 103 3.55 19.26 6.64
N TYR A 104 2.29 18.89 6.78
CA TYR A 104 1.22 19.75 7.21
C TYR A 104 0.92 19.47 8.68
N ARG A 105 1.10 20.48 9.53
CA ARG A 105 0.87 20.42 10.97
C ARG A 105 -0.46 21.08 11.30
N VAL A 106 -1.36 20.27 11.83
CA VAL A 106 -2.65 20.72 12.38
C VAL A 106 -2.40 21.21 13.80
N ASN A 107 -2.62 22.50 14.05
CA ASN A 107 -2.45 23.14 15.35
C ASN A 107 -3.76 23.09 16.16
N GLU A 108 -4.24 21.88 16.39
CA GLU A 108 -5.35 21.62 17.31
C GLU A 108 -4.82 21.39 18.75
N LYS A 109 -5.72 21.08 19.70
CA LYS A 109 -5.34 20.87 21.13
C LYS A 109 -4.24 19.80 21.29
N GLN A 110 -4.25 18.79 20.44
CA GLN A 110 -3.17 17.80 20.31
C GLN A 110 -2.66 17.87 18.88
N PRO A 111 -1.53 18.56 18.62
CA PRO A 111 -1.04 18.72 17.27
C PRO A 111 -0.75 17.38 16.60
N ARG A 112 -1.05 17.29 15.30
CA ARG A 112 -0.73 16.13 14.48
C ARG A 112 -0.04 16.57 13.19
N ASP A 113 0.89 15.74 12.75
CA ASP A 113 1.68 15.95 11.56
C ASP A 113 1.18 15.02 10.45
N LEU A 114 0.86 15.59 9.29
CA LEU A 114 0.41 14.87 8.10
C LEU A 114 1.44 15.04 6.99
N PHE A 115 2.04 13.94 6.54
CA PHE A 115 3.01 14.00 5.46
C PHE A 115 2.29 14.26 4.15
N MET A 116 2.68 15.33 3.45
CA MET A 116 2.10 15.69 2.16
C MET A 116 2.94 15.18 1.00
N SER A 117 4.27 15.25 1.11
CA SER A 117 5.16 14.70 0.10
C SER A 117 6.55 14.40 0.63
N LEU A 118 7.17 13.40 0.02
CA LEU A 118 8.56 13.01 0.24
C LEU A 118 9.25 12.91 -1.12
N ALA A 119 10.34 13.65 -1.32
CA ALA A 119 11.13 13.59 -2.55
C ALA A 119 12.57 13.16 -2.25
N ILE A 120 13.05 12.15 -2.96
CA ILE A 120 14.43 11.65 -2.92
C ILE A 120 15.12 11.99 -4.23
N THR A 121 16.25 12.71 -4.17
CA THR A 121 16.97 13.22 -5.36
C THR A 121 18.44 12.82 -5.40
N ARG A 122 18.90 12.02 -4.44
CA ARG A 122 20.26 11.46 -4.38
C ARG A 122 20.19 9.97 -4.04
N ASP A 123 21.30 9.27 -4.26
CA ASP A 123 21.44 7.82 -4.13
C ASP A 123 21.89 7.36 -2.74
N ASN A 124 21.92 8.27 -1.76
CA ASN A 124 22.27 8.01 -0.37
C ASN A 124 21.11 7.51 0.50
N PHE A 125 19.94 7.28 -0.11
CA PHE A 125 18.80 6.66 0.53
C PHE A 125 18.50 5.33 -0.16
N ASP A 126 18.30 4.28 0.63
CA ASP A 126 17.90 2.98 0.12
C ASP A 126 16.37 2.88 0.11
N MET A 127 15.85 2.36 -0.99
CA MET A 127 14.44 2.05 -1.16
C MET A 127 14.29 0.56 -1.40
N LYS A 128 13.09 0.05 -1.10
CA LYS A 128 12.75 -1.36 -1.20
C LYS A 128 13.16 -1.95 -2.55
N TRP A 129 13.63 -3.18 -2.50
CA TRP A 129 13.99 -4.01 -3.67
C TRP A 129 15.11 -3.42 -4.54
N GLY A 130 15.96 -2.58 -3.93
CA GLY A 130 17.10 -1.96 -4.60
C GLY A 130 16.70 -0.91 -5.63
N LEU A 131 15.47 -0.39 -5.54
CA LEU A 131 15.13 0.84 -6.23
C LEU A 131 15.91 1.98 -5.56
N LYS A 132 16.44 2.91 -6.36
CA LYS A 132 17.05 4.15 -5.87
C LYS A 132 17.33 5.12 -7.02
N VAL A 133 17.73 6.35 -6.68
CA VAL A 133 18.28 7.27 -7.69
C VAL A 133 19.47 6.61 -8.37
N GLY A 134 19.52 6.71 -9.70
CA GLY A 134 20.55 6.13 -10.56
C GLY A 134 20.19 4.78 -11.21
N VAL A 135 19.18 4.05 -10.72
CA VAL A 135 18.77 2.78 -11.37
C VAL A 135 18.09 3.02 -12.71
N SER A 136 18.10 2.04 -13.61
CA SER A 136 17.47 2.18 -14.92
C SER A 136 15.94 2.23 -14.83
N GLN A 137 15.32 2.90 -15.80
CA GLN A 137 13.88 2.87 -16.00
C GLN A 137 13.34 1.44 -16.17
N GLU A 138 14.08 0.57 -16.86
CA GLU A 138 13.75 -0.84 -16.99
C GLU A 138 13.74 -1.56 -15.64
N ARG A 139 14.70 -1.27 -14.75
CA ARG A 139 14.71 -1.84 -13.40
C ARG A 139 13.45 -1.48 -12.62
N VAL A 140 12.96 -0.25 -12.73
CA VAL A 140 11.70 0.17 -12.07
C VAL A 140 10.54 -0.70 -12.56
N ARG A 141 10.39 -0.85 -13.88
CA ARG A 141 9.34 -1.69 -14.48
C ARG A 141 9.46 -3.16 -14.09
N THR A 142 10.67 -3.72 -14.10
CA THR A 142 10.90 -5.12 -13.70
C THR A 142 10.54 -5.36 -12.24
N VAL A 143 10.74 -4.37 -11.38
CA VAL A 143 10.46 -4.51 -9.95
C VAL A 143 8.98 -4.26 -9.62
N LEU A 144 8.37 -3.21 -10.17
CA LEU A 144 7.03 -2.74 -9.80
C LEU A 144 5.94 -3.09 -10.83
N GLY A 145 6.30 -3.61 -11.98
CA GLY A 145 5.37 -3.77 -13.11
C GLY A 145 5.18 -2.47 -13.90
N GLU A 146 4.21 -2.47 -14.80
CA GLU A 146 3.87 -1.28 -15.59
C GLU A 146 3.30 -0.17 -14.71
N PRO A 147 3.65 1.10 -14.97
CA PRO A 147 3.07 2.21 -14.24
C PRO A 147 1.63 2.45 -14.65
N HIS A 148 0.84 3.02 -13.73
CA HIS A 148 -0.52 3.46 -14.02
C HIS A 148 -0.53 4.57 -15.08
N LYS A 149 0.49 5.43 -15.06
CA LYS A 149 0.69 6.49 -16.06
C LYS A 149 2.17 6.62 -16.43
N SER A 150 2.43 6.90 -17.69
CA SER A 150 3.73 7.31 -18.20
C SER A 150 3.56 8.64 -18.92
N GLN A 151 3.95 9.74 -18.27
CA GLN A 151 3.76 11.09 -18.81
C GLN A 151 4.92 11.98 -18.37
N GLY A 152 5.36 12.88 -19.26
CA GLY A 152 6.37 13.89 -18.93
C GLY A 152 7.74 13.31 -18.56
N GLY A 153 8.09 12.12 -19.07
CA GLY A 153 9.36 11.46 -18.72
C GLY A 153 9.38 10.87 -17.31
N ALA A 154 8.20 10.56 -16.74
CA ALA A 154 8.08 9.90 -15.44
C ALA A 154 7.13 8.71 -15.49
N PHE A 155 7.42 7.72 -14.64
CA PHE A 155 6.49 6.64 -14.30
C PHE A 155 5.74 7.02 -13.04
N VAL A 156 4.42 6.86 -13.05
CA VAL A 156 3.57 7.15 -11.90
C VAL A 156 2.81 5.88 -11.52
N TYR A 157 2.98 5.50 -10.26
CA TYR A 157 2.19 4.47 -9.59
C TYR A 157 1.30 5.17 -8.56
N GLN A 158 0.04 4.77 -8.44
CA GLN A 158 -0.92 5.47 -7.59
C GLN A 158 -2.00 4.52 -7.09
N ASP A 159 -2.55 4.86 -5.92
CA ASP A 159 -3.82 4.35 -5.42
C ASP A 159 -4.76 5.55 -5.16
N ASP A 160 -5.84 5.33 -4.43
CA ASP A 160 -6.83 6.38 -4.13
C ASP A 160 -6.29 7.46 -3.19
N ASN A 161 -5.26 7.17 -2.39
CA ASN A 161 -4.79 8.03 -1.29
C ASN A 161 -3.39 8.61 -1.54
N SER A 162 -2.65 8.06 -2.49
CA SER A 162 -1.24 8.39 -2.69
C SER A 162 -0.76 8.11 -4.10
N SER A 163 0.39 8.69 -4.42
CA SER A 163 1.13 8.37 -5.63
C SER A 163 2.63 8.38 -5.37
N VAL A 164 3.36 7.61 -6.15
CA VAL A 164 4.81 7.70 -6.27
C VAL A 164 5.19 7.86 -7.73
N SER A 165 6.08 8.80 -7.99
CA SER A 165 6.61 9.08 -9.31
C SER A 165 8.11 8.86 -9.38
N PHE A 166 8.56 8.21 -10.44
CA PHE A 166 9.96 8.07 -10.81
C PHE A 166 10.23 8.97 -12.00
N SER A 167 11.01 10.02 -11.80
CA SER A 167 11.47 10.90 -12.89
C SER A 167 12.76 10.36 -13.48
N PHE A 168 12.92 10.45 -14.81
CA PHE A 168 14.08 9.89 -15.50
C PHE A 168 14.92 10.96 -16.21
N GLN A 169 16.24 10.74 -16.24
CA GLN A 169 17.18 11.50 -17.07
C GLN A 169 18.17 10.52 -17.68
N GLY A 170 18.32 10.50 -19.01
CA GLY A 170 19.19 9.54 -19.69
C GLY A 170 18.82 8.06 -19.44
N GLY A 171 17.53 7.78 -19.20
CA GLY A 171 17.04 6.43 -18.93
C GLY A 171 17.26 5.91 -17.52
N THR A 172 17.80 6.73 -16.61
CA THR A 172 17.99 6.39 -15.19
C THR A 172 17.17 7.28 -14.28
N VAL A 173 16.79 6.76 -13.11
CA VAL A 173 16.01 7.48 -12.11
C VAL A 173 16.81 8.69 -11.62
N ARG A 174 16.27 9.88 -11.82
CA ARG A 174 16.83 11.14 -11.33
C ARG A 174 16.26 11.53 -9.96
N GLY A 175 15.02 11.15 -9.70
CA GLY A 175 14.34 11.41 -8.44
C GLY A 175 13.07 10.58 -8.29
N ILE A 176 12.72 10.32 -7.03
CA ILE A 176 11.54 9.56 -6.63
C ILE A 176 10.72 10.46 -5.72
N LYS A 177 9.41 10.61 -5.99
CA LYS A 177 8.55 11.49 -5.20
C LYS A 177 7.26 10.79 -4.83
N TRP A 178 7.02 10.65 -3.53
CA TRP A 178 5.73 10.31 -2.95
C TRP A 178 4.90 11.57 -2.72
N HIS A 179 3.61 11.43 -2.93
CA HIS A 179 2.61 12.42 -2.59
C HIS A 179 1.42 11.73 -1.94
N TRP A 180 0.97 12.25 -0.81
CA TRP A 180 -0.23 11.78 -0.11
C TRP A 180 -1.30 12.86 -0.20
N TYR A 181 -2.51 12.44 -0.55
CA TYR A 181 -3.66 13.32 -0.55
C TYR A 181 -4.14 13.48 0.90
N VAL A 182 -3.93 14.68 1.44
CA VAL A 182 -4.44 15.08 2.75
C VAL A 182 -5.67 15.96 2.51
N ASP A 183 -6.80 15.61 3.12
CA ASP A 183 -8.03 16.41 3.14
C ASP A 183 -8.33 16.88 4.57
#